data_AF-A0A286TUW1-F1
#
_entry.id   AF-A0A286TUW1-F1
#
_cell.length_a   1.000
_cell.length_b   1.000
_cell.length_c   1.000
_cell.angle_alpha   90.00
_cell.angle_beta   90.00
_cell.angle_gamma   90.00
#
_symmetry.space_group_name_H-M   'P 1'
#
loop_
_entity.id
_entity.type
_entity.pdbx_description
1 polymer ?
#
loop_
_entity_poly.entity_id
_entity_poly.type
_entity_poly.pdbx_seq_one_letter_code
_entity_poly.pdbx_strand_id
1 'polypeptide(L)'
;MKKLNFLCIIGILAVSCFALSFSSQADELDDLIGNPEKSYYFVFATGAIQGSFGTMETCVYCHGNGGKGTSEGRKRGVNDFTNAEWQASKTDADFVKFLEANDKGCTKCRGRVSADAIQKLVNIVRAFNQKP
;
A
#
# COMPACT_ATOMS: atom_id res chain seq x y z
N MET A 1 -52.78 13.19 -16.73
CA MET A 1 -51.47 12.53 -16.56
C MET A 1 -50.42 13.62 -16.35
N LYS A 2 -49.96 13.81 -15.10
CA LYS A 2 -49.11 14.93 -14.70
C LYS A 2 -47.67 14.68 -15.16
N LYS A 3 -47.13 15.62 -15.94
CA LYS A 3 -45.71 15.67 -16.35
C LYS A 3 -44.84 15.74 -15.10
N LEU A 4 -44.35 14.60 -14.63
CA LEU A 4 -43.31 14.55 -13.61
C LEU A 4 -42.05 15.16 -14.23
N ASN A 5 -41.65 16.31 -13.71
CA ASN A 5 -40.68 17.20 -14.32
C ASN A 5 -39.30 16.51 -14.40
N PHE A 6 -38.81 16.27 -15.63
CA PHE A 6 -37.59 15.50 -15.93
C PHE A 6 -36.34 16.02 -15.17
N LEU A 7 -36.33 17.32 -14.86
CA LEU A 7 -35.30 17.99 -14.04
C LEU A 7 -35.24 17.47 -12.59
N CYS A 8 -36.36 17.08 -11.98
CA CYS A 8 -36.36 16.51 -10.63
C CYS A 8 -35.75 15.11 -10.60
N ILE A 9 -35.92 14.33 -11.69
CA ILE A 9 -35.38 12.97 -11.78
C ILE A 9 -33.86 12.99 -11.91
N ILE A 10 -33.32 13.91 -12.72
CA ILE A 10 -31.87 14.09 -12.88
C ILE A 10 -31.23 14.55 -11.56
N GLY A 11 -31.87 15.48 -10.84
CA GLY A 11 -31.38 15.92 -9.52
C GLY A 11 -31.30 14.78 -8.50
N ILE A 12 -32.31 13.90 -8.46
CA ILE A 12 -32.33 12.75 -7.55
C ILE A 12 -31.25 11.73 -7.92
N LEU A 13 -31.03 11.49 -9.22
CA LEU A 13 -29.99 10.59 -9.73
C LEU A 13 -28.56 11.11 -9.43
N ALA A 14 -28.34 12.41 -9.54
CA ALA A 14 -27.03 13.00 -9.23
C ALA A 14 -26.69 12.91 -7.73
N VAL A 15 -27.68 13.16 -6.86
CA VAL A 15 -27.51 13.06 -5.40
C VAL A 15 -27.27 11.61 -4.96
N SER A 16 -27.96 10.64 -5.57
CA SER A 16 -27.75 9.22 -5.27
C SER A 16 -26.41 8.70 -5.78
N CYS A 17 -25.97 9.10 -6.98
CA CYS A 17 -24.63 8.76 -7.47
C CYS A 17 -23.50 9.36 -6.62
N PHE A 18 -23.68 10.58 -6.10
CA PHE A 18 -22.70 11.21 -5.22
C PHE A 18 -22.63 10.53 -3.85
N ALA A 19 -23.79 10.16 -3.28
CA ALA A 19 -23.85 9.44 -2.01
C ALA A 19 -23.19 8.04 -2.11
N LEU A 20 -23.44 7.30 -3.19
CA LEU A 20 -22.83 5.98 -3.42
C LEU A 20 -21.30 6.06 -3.55
N SER A 21 -20.78 7.12 -4.16
CA SER A 21 -19.33 7.34 -4.29
C SER A 21 -18.65 7.61 -2.95
N PHE A 22 -19.33 8.32 -2.04
CA PHE A 22 -18.81 8.59 -0.69
C PHE A 22 -18.84 7.34 0.19
N SER A 23 -19.90 6.53 0.09
CA SER A 23 -19.98 5.24 0.80
C SER A 23 -18.92 4.24 0.34
N SER A 24 -18.64 4.16 -0.97
CA SER A 24 -17.56 3.32 -1.51
C SER A 24 -16.18 3.68 -0.97
N GLN A 25 -15.91 4.97 -0.74
CA GLN A 25 -14.63 5.42 -0.18
C GLN A 25 -14.53 5.17 1.32
N ALA A 26 -15.64 5.27 2.03
CA ALA A 26 -15.70 4.96 3.46
C ALA A 26 -15.49 3.45 3.70
N ASP A 27 -16.05 2.58 2.85
CA ASP A 27 -15.87 1.13 2.96
C ASP A 27 -14.41 0.70 2.69
N GLU A 28 -13.69 1.34 1.75
CA GLU A 28 -12.24 1.10 1.57
C GLU A 28 -11.43 1.55 2.80
N LEU A 29 -11.78 2.70 3.39
CA LEU A 29 -11.07 3.23 4.56
C LEU A 29 -11.32 2.40 5.83
N ASP A 30 -12.54 1.89 6.00
CA ASP A 30 -12.90 1.02 7.13
C ASP A 30 -12.25 -0.37 6.99
N ASP A 31 -12.11 -0.88 5.76
CA ASP A 31 -11.33 -2.08 5.45
C ASP A 31 -9.84 -1.94 5.82
N LEU A 32 -9.28 -0.73 5.77
CA LEU A 32 -7.90 -0.40 6.16
C LEU A 32 -7.69 -0.41 7.69
N ILE A 33 -8.74 -0.18 8.47
CA ILE A 33 -8.69 -0.05 9.94
C ILE A 33 -9.23 -1.30 10.66
N GLY A 34 -10.25 -1.96 10.10
CA GLY A 34 -10.99 -3.05 10.76
C GLY A 34 -10.59 -4.47 10.34
N ASN A 35 -9.97 -4.65 9.16
CA ASN A 35 -9.55 -5.97 8.70
C ASN A 35 -8.01 -6.12 8.80
N PRO A 36 -7.48 -6.90 9.75
CA PRO A 36 -6.04 -7.06 9.89
C PRO A 36 -5.41 -7.63 8.62
N GLU A 37 -6.07 -8.50 7.85
CA GLU A 37 -5.53 -9.03 6.59
C GLU A 37 -5.42 -7.97 5.47
N LYS A 38 -6.14 -6.84 5.58
CA LYS A 38 -6.10 -5.70 4.66
C LYS A 38 -5.34 -4.49 5.21
N SER A 39 -5.06 -4.47 6.51
CA SER A 39 -4.27 -3.42 7.16
C SER A 39 -2.84 -3.40 6.60
N TYR A 40 -2.41 -2.23 6.11
CA TYR A 40 -1.08 -2.02 5.55
C TYR A 40 0.05 -2.43 6.51
N TYR A 41 -0.15 -2.19 7.82
CA TYR A 41 0.82 -2.56 8.84
C TYR A 41 0.88 -4.06 9.07
N PHE A 42 -0.27 -4.74 9.07
CA PHE A 42 -0.30 -6.19 9.22
C PHE A 42 0.38 -6.85 8.02
N VAL A 43 0.02 -6.46 6.80
CA VAL A 43 0.65 -6.93 5.56
C VAL A 43 2.18 -6.77 5.58
N PHE A 44 2.68 -5.61 6.01
CA PHE A 44 4.12 -5.30 6.03
C PHE A 44 4.85 -5.98 7.20
N ALA A 45 4.15 -6.27 8.31
CA ALA A 45 4.74 -6.79 9.53
C ALA A 45 4.61 -8.31 9.70
N THR A 46 3.60 -8.96 9.13
CA THR A 46 3.30 -10.38 9.37
C THR A 46 3.78 -11.32 8.27
N GLY A 47 4.24 -10.80 7.13
CA GLY A 47 4.68 -11.63 6.02
C GLY A 47 3.56 -12.37 5.29
N ALA A 48 2.29 -12.01 5.56
CA ALA A 48 1.11 -12.61 4.94
C ALA A 48 1.15 -12.50 3.40
N ILE A 49 1.58 -11.35 2.87
CA ILE A 49 1.80 -11.16 1.41
C ILE A 49 3.00 -11.95 0.88
N GLN A 50 3.95 -12.27 1.75
CA GLN A 50 5.19 -12.96 1.38
C GLN A 50 5.11 -14.48 1.63
N GLY A 51 3.92 -15.02 1.96
CA GLY A 51 3.70 -16.43 2.24
C GLY A 51 4.64 -17.00 3.30
N SER A 52 5.06 -16.17 4.27
CA SER A 52 6.02 -16.54 5.29
C SER A 52 5.59 -16.07 6.67
N PHE A 53 5.68 -16.98 7.65
CA PHE A 53 5.45 -16.71 9.06
C PHE A 53 6.76 -16.48 9.85
N GLY A 54 7.91 -16.48 9.16
CA GLY A 54 9.20 -16.18 9.79
C GLY A 54 9.39 -14.68 9.91
N THR A 55 9.59 -14.17 11.12
CA THR A 55 9.80 -12.72 11.37
C THR A 55 10.97 -12.14 10.59
N MET A 56 12.03 -12.93 10.36
CA MET A 56 13.21 -12.57 9.55
C MET A 56 12.92 -12.46 8.03
N GLU A 57 11.72 -12.79 7.60
CA GLU A 57 11.29 -12.78 6.20
C GLU A 57 10.30 -11.64 5.91
N THR A 58 9.92 -10.87 6.93
CA THR A 58 8.96 -9.78 6.80
C THR A 58 9.64 -8.47 6.45
N CYS A 59 8.97 -7.62 5.68
CA CYS A 59 9.49 -6.31 5.28
C CYS A 59 9.95 -5.48 6.49
N VAL A 60 9.21 -5.54 7.60
CA VAL A 60 9.51 -4.78 8.83
C VAL A 60 10.81 -5.21 9.51
N TYR A 61 11.29 -6.44 9.32
CA TYR A 61 12.54 -6.89 9.93
C TYR A 61 13.73 -6.08 9.45
N CYS A 62 13.76 -5.72 8.17
CA CYS A 62 14.80 -4.88 7.59
C CYS A 62 14.38 -3.40 7.54
N HIS A 63 13.14 -3.12 7.12
CA HIS A 63 12.64 -1.77 6.84
C HIS A 63 11.78 -1.17 7.97
N GLY A 64 11.82 -1.75 9.16
CA GLY A 64 11.11 -1.24 10.35
C GLY A 64 11.64 0.11 10.85
N ASN A 65 11.34 0.45 12.12
CA ASN A 65 11.62 1.77 12.70
C ASN A 65 10.99 2.92 11.89
N GLY A 66 9.74 2.73 11.46
CA GLY A 66 9.02 3.73 10.65
C GLY A 66 9.67 3.98 9.28
N GLY A 67 10.20 2.94 8.62
CA GLY A 67 10.78 3.05 7.29
C GLY A 67 12.26 3.47 7.27
N LYS A 68 12.83 3.85 8.42
CA LYS A 68 14.24 4.29 8.52
C LYS A 68 15.26 3.14 8.53
N GLY A 69 14.77 1.91 8.66
CA GLY A 69 15.58 0.71 8.73
C GLY A 69 15.95 0.30 10.17
N THR A 70 15.91 -1.00 10.41
CA THR A 70 16.37 -1.59 11.68
C THR A 70 17.90 -1.58 11.75
N SER A 71 18.48 -2.00 12.88
CA SER A 71 19.93 -2.23 12.97
C SER A 71 20.39 -3.24 11.92
N GLU A 72 19.61 -4.32 11.74
CA GLU A 72 19.88 -5.38 10.78
C GLU A 72 19.69 -4.95 9.32
N GLY A 73 18.67 -4.13 9.04
CA GLY A 73 18.47 -3.55 7.72
C GLY A 73 19.61 -2.59 7.34
N ARG A 74 20.05 -1.73 8.26
CA ARG A 74 21.14 -0.78 8.00
C ARG A 74 22.47 -1.46 7.72
N LYS A 75 22.80 -2.56 8.40
CA LYS A 75 23.98 -3.40 8.07
C LYS A 75 23.93 -3.95 6.64
N ARG A 76 22.73 -4.14 6.09
CA ARG A 76 22.48 -4.62 4.71
C ARG A 76 22.29 -3.47 3.71
N GLY A 77 22.42 -2.21 4.15
CA GLY A 77 22.31 -1.04 3.29
C GLY A 77 20.90 -0.74 2.80
N VAL A 78 19.85 -1.03 3.60
CA VAL A 78 18.49 -0.56 3.28
C VAL A 78 18.46 0.96 3.27
N ASN A 79 17.67 1.51 2.35
CA ASN A 79 17.45 2.95 2.29
C ASN A 79 16.46 3.40 3.37
N ASP A 80 16.54 4.68 3.74
CA ASP A 80 15.55 5.35 4.58
C ASP A 80 14.34 5.76 3.73
N PHE A 81 13.19 5.13 3.96
CA PHE A 81 11.98 5.40 3.20
C PHE A 81 11.36 6.77 3.53
N THR A 82 11.77 7.39 4.63
CA THR A 82 11.33 8.75 5.01
C THR A 82 12.17 9.84 4.34
N ASN A 83 13.26 9.46 3.65
CA ASN A 83 14.13 10.41 2.97
C ASN A 83 13.51 10.86 1.63
N ALA A 84 13.16 12.14 1.56
CA ALA A 84 12.49 12.73 0.39
C ALA A 84 13.34 12.73 -0.88
N GLU A 85 14.65 12.95 -0.77
CA GLU A 85 15.57 12.93 -1.91
C GLU A 85 15.70 11.51 -2.49
N TRP A 86 15.81 10.51 -1.62
CA TRP A 86 15.83 9.11 -2.03
C TRP A 86 14.52 8.71 -2.72
N GLN A 87 13.37 9.08 -2.16
CA GLN A 87 12.07 8.84 -2.77
C GLN A 87 11.97 9.49 -4.15
N ALA A 88 12.39 10.74 -4.29
CA ALA A 88 12.38 11.45 -5.57
C ALA A 88 13.36 10.85 -6.60
N SER A 89 14.43 10.19 -6.15
CA SER A 89 15.41 9.52 -7.02
C SER A 89 14.92 8.21 -7.66
N LYS A 90 13.73 7.74 -7.30
CA LYS A 90 13.16 6.47 -7.77
C LYS A 90 11.78 6.68 -8.36
N THR A 91 11.52 6.03 -9.48
CA THR A 91 10.17 5.91 -10.03
C THR A 91 9.47 4.68 -9.42
N ASP A 92 8.14 4.64 -9.51
CA ASP A 92 7.39 3.45 -9.06
C ASP A 92 7.76 2.21 -9.89
N ALA A 93 8.04 2.40 -11.18
CA ALA A 93 8.55 1.35 -12.06
C ALA A 93 9.91 0.80 -11.60
N ASP A 94 10.79 1.64 -11.04
CA ASP A 94 12.05 1.18 -10.46
C ASP A 94 11.83 0.27 -9.25
N PHE A 95 10.82 0.57 -8.42
CA PHE A 95 10.48 -0.27 -7.27
C PHE A 95 9.83 -1.59 -7.69
N VAL A 96 8.91 -1.57 -8.65
CA VAL A 96 8.33 -2.79 -9.22
C VAL A 96 9.45 -3.68 -9.77
N LYS A 97 10.32 -3.12 -10.61
CA LYS A 97 11.45 -3.85 -11.19
C LYS A 97 12.40 -4.40 -10.13
N PHE A 98 12.67 -3.64 -9.05
CA PHE A 98 13.49 -4.11 -7.94
C PHE A 98 12.85 -5.31 -7.22
N LEU A 99 11.56 -5.24 -6.94
CA LEU A 99 10.80 -6.32 -6.28
C LEU A 99 10.69 -7.58 -7.15
N GLU A 100 10.56 -7.43 -8.47
CA GLU A 100 10.57 -8.54 -9.44
C GLU A 100 11.96 -9.17 -9.61
N ALA A 101 13.00 -8.35 -9.63
CA ALA A 101 14.39 -8.79 -9.83
C ALA A 101 14.97 -9.52 -8.62
N ASN A 102 14.44 -9.27 -7.41
CA ASN A 102 14.97 -9.80 -6.15
C ASN A 102 16.43 -9.37 -5.90
N ASP A 103 16.73 -8.12 -6.24
CA ASP A 103 18.08 -7.56 -6.14
C ASP A 103 18.49 -7.35 -4.66
N LYS A 104 19.80 -7.38 -4.38
CA LYS A 104 20.44 -7.14 -3.07
C LYS A 104 20.00 -8.04 -1.90
N GLY A 105 19.44 -9.22 -2.17
CA GLY A 105 19.04 -10.11 -1.08
C GLY A 105 17.84 -9.57 -0.29
N CYS A 106 16.92 -8.87 -0.96
CA CYS A 106 15.54 -8.75 -0.51
C CYS A 106 14.83 -10.13 -0.66
N THR A 107 15.46 -11.17 -0.09
CA THR A 107 15.60 -12.52 -0.65
C THR A 107 14.31 -13.36 -0.80
N LYS A 108 13.13 -12.78 -0.58
CA LYS A 108 11.84 -13.51 -0.59
C LYS A 108 10.68 -12.75 -1.25
N CYS A 109 10.93 -11.66 -1.96
CA CYS A 109 9.90 -11.05 -2.80
C CYS A 109 9.57 -11.90 -4.05
N ARG A 110 10.50 -12.78 -4.47
CA ARG A 110 10.33 -13.60 -5.67
C ARG A 110 9.43 -14.82 -5.42
N GLY A 111 8.39 -14.94 -6.24
CA GLY A 111 7.53 -16.13 -6.34
C GLY A 111 6.43 -16.27 -5.28
N ARG A 112 6.28 -15.28 -4.38
CA ARG A 112 5.24 -15.29 -3.33
C ARG A 112 4.32 -14.07 -3.33
N VAL A 113 4.65 -13.04 -4.11
CA VAL A 113 3.92 -11.78 -4.16
C VAL A 113 3.31 -11.62 -5.56
N SER A 114 1.99 -11.48 -5.67
CA SER A 114 1.33 -11.23 -6.95
C SER A 114 1.67 -9.83 -7.48
N ALA A 115 1.46 -9.58 -8.78
CA ALA A 115 1.66 -8.25 -9.37
C ALA A 115 0.86 -7.16 -8.62
N ASP A 116 -0.40 -7.45 -8.26
CA ASP A 116 -1.24 -6.56 -7.47
C ASP A 116 -0.65 -6.28 -6.08
N ALA A 117 -0.04 -7.28 -5.46
CA ALA A 117 0.59 -7.12 -4.16
C ALA A 117 1.91 -6.34 -4.25
N ILE A 118 2.66 -6.44 -5.35
CA ILE A 118 3.84 -5.59 -5.60
C ILE A 118 3.42 -4.12 -5.62
N GLN A 119 2.34 -3.76 -6.34
CA GLN A 119 1.90 -2.37 -6.39
C GLN A 119 1.47 -1.85 -5.01
N LYS A 120 0.80 -2.68 -4.20
CA LYS A 120 0.45 -2.33 -2.81
C LYS A 120 1.69 -2.07 -1.95
N LEU A 121 2.74 -2.87 -2.11
CA LEU A 121 4.02 -2.66 -1.41
C LEU A 121 4.70 -1.36 -1.84
N VAL A 122 4.68 -1.02 -3.13
CA VAL A 122 5.20 0.27 -3.63
C VAL A 122 4.47 1.42 -2.96
N ASN A 123 3.13 1.37 -2.88
CA ASN A 123 2.33 2.41 -2.23
C ASN A 123 2.69 2.55 -0.72
N ILE A 124 2.91 1.44 -0.02
CA ILE A 124 3.37 1.46 1.38
C ILE A 124 4.72 2.16 1.51
N VAL A 125 5.68 1.85 0.62
CA VAL A 125 6.99 2.52 0.62
C VAL A 125 6.84 4.02 0.40
N ARG A 126 5.95 4.46 -0.50
CA ARG A 126 5.67 5.88 -0.75
C ARG A 126 5.03 6.60 0.44
N ALA A 127 4.17 5.91 1.18
CA ALA A 127 3.46 6.49 2.31
C ALA A 127 4.41 6.95 3.45
N PHE A 128 5.60 6.34 3.59
CA PHE A 128 6.59 6.76 4.61
C PHE A 128 7.13 8.18 4.43
N ASN A 129 6.99 8.77 3.24
CA ASN A 129 7.41 10.15 2.96
C ASN A 129 6.24 11.13 2.86
N GLN A 130 5.02 10.68 3.18
CA GLN A 130 3.87 11.55 3.30
C GLN A 130 3.77 12.04 4.74
N LYS A 131 3.45 13.33 4.93
CA LYS A 131 3.08 13.82 6.27
C LYS A 131 1.75 13.17 6.66
N PRO A 132 1.57 12.75 7.92
CA PRO A 132 0.30 12.23 8.41
C PRO A 132 -0.82 13.26 8.29
#